data_AF-A0A948PW19-F1
#
_entry.id   AF-A0A948PW19-F1
#
_cell.length_a   1.000
_cell.length_b   1.000
_cell.length_c   1.000
_cell.angle_alpha   90.00
_cell.angle_beta   90.00
_cell.angle_gamma   90.00
#
_symmetry.space_group_name_H-M   'P 1'
#
loop_
_entity.id
_entity.type
_entity.pdbx_description
1 polymer ?
#
loop_
_entity_poly.entity_id
_entity_poly.type
_entity_poly.pdbx_seq_one_letter_code
_entity_poly.pdbx_strand_id
1 'polypeptide(L)'
;MKELRYLESEKEFLEFSYLALKGQFRSKKEFVSFFTSIKGTEQKNLFLKTASFYLFLVKQGDWFVDIPNSNRKIDYLTDTYKYIAISSLIESLRNQKYRDFYSFLISRKSNIKFPIKNRNELECWYRKYKEEFGSIQQFIGFFKFLSSSAQKTLIQRLEIEHTDPTIENLSRYLYELRSMFIHKAELILNMSGITTISGKRNKIVICKLSITDLMNFFEEGLVAYFKNSKI
;
A
#
# COMPACT_ATOMS: atom_id res chain seq x y z
N MET A 1 -19.01 0.63 -19.54
CA MET A 1 -18.55 2.03 -19.65
C MET A 1 -17.30 2.16 -18.79
N LYS A 2 -16.18 2.69 -19.29
CA LYS A 2 -14.99 2.89 -18.46
C LYS A 2 -15.25 4.07 -17.52
N GLU A 3 -15.07 3.89 -16.21
CA GLU A 3 -15.29 4.95 -15.21
C GLU A 3 -14.13 5.96 -15.26
N LEU A 4 -14.28 7.02 -16.05
CA LEU A 4 -13.26 8.05 -16.29
C LEU A 4 -13.54 9.36 -15.53
N ARG A 5 -14.39 9.30 -14.50
CA ARG A 5 -14.87 10.46 -13.72
C ARG A 5 -13.79 11.44 -13.28
N TYR A 6 -12.62 10.93 -12.88
CA TYR A 6 -11.54 11.78 -12.37
C TYR A 6 -10.85 12.54 -13.50
N LEU A 7 -10.76 11.91 -14.68
CA LEU A 7 -10.23 12.55 -15.87
C LEU A 7 -11.25 13.49 -16.53
N GLU A 8 -12.54 13.21 -16.42
CA GLU A 8 -13.60 14.14 -16.86
C GLU A 8 -13.55 15.48 -16.10
N SER A 9 -13.11 15.47 -14.84
CA SER A 9 -12.83 16.66 -14.03
C SER A 9 -11.32 16.85 -13.81
N GLU A 10 -10.52 16.69 -14.89
CA GLU A 10 -9.05 16.69 -14.82
C GLU A 10 -8.50 17.92 -14.09
N LYS A 11 -9.05 19.11 -14.34
CA LYS A 11 -8.53 20.36 -13.77
C LYS A 11 -8.52 20.34 -12.23
N GLU A 12 -9.65 19.97 -11.62
CA GLU A 12 -9.81 19.90 -10.17
C GLU A 12 -8.95 18.79 -9.58
N PHE A 13 -9.01 17.59 -10.15
CA PHE A 13 -8.27 16.45 -9.62
C PHE A 13 -6.77 16.55 -9.83
N LEU A 14 -6.31 17.24 -10.87
CA LEU A 14 -4.90 17.53 -11.09
C LEU A 14 -4.36 18.50 -10.03
N GLU A 15 -5.18 19.47 -9.59
CA GLU A 15 -4.83 20.34 -8.47
C GLU A 15 -4.72 19.56 -7.16
N PHE A 16 -5.71 18.71 -6.85
CA PHE A 16 -5.66 17.86 -5.65
C PHE A 16 -4.45 16.93 -5.68
N SER A 17 -4.18 16.32 -6.82
CA SER A 17 -3.03 15.43 -6.99
C SER A 17 -1.70 16.19 -6.81
N TYR A 18 -1.62 17.44 -7.29
CA TYR A 18 -0.45 18.29 -7.04
C TYR A 18 -0.31 18.59 -5.55
N LEU A 19 -1.37 19.01 -4.85
CA LEU A 19 -1.32 19.27 -3.41
C LEU A 19 -0.89 18.05 -2.60
N ALA A 20 -1.32 16.86 -3.03
CA ALA A 20 -0.97 15.60 -2.40
C ALA A 20 0.52 15.25 -2.55
N LEU A 21 1.10 15.50 -3.73
CA LEU A 21 2.42 15.01 -4.13
C LEU A 21 3.46 16.12 -4.34
N LYS A 22 3.15 17.38 -4.04
CA LYS A 22 4.05 18.52 -4.31
C LYS A 22 5.46 18.35 -3.73
N GLY A 23 5.61 17.60 -2.63
CA GLY A 23 6.93 17.29 -2.04
C GLY A 23 7.85 16.47 -2.94
N GLN A 24 7.29 15.72 -3.91
CA GLN A 24 8.04 14.88 -4.85
C GLN A 24 8.48 15.62 -6.12
N PHE A 25 8.12 16.89 -6.27
CA PHE A 25 8.38 17.67 -7.49
C PHE A 25 8.96 19.04 -7.12
N ARG A 26 9.92 19.52 -7.91
CA ARG A 26 10.53 20.85 -7.69
C ARG A 26 9.59 21.99 -8.05
N SER A 27 8.61 21.72 -8.92
CA SER A 27 7.63 22.71 -9.36
C SER A 27 6.33 22.06 -9.84
N LYS A 28 5.26 22.86 -9.88
CA LYS A 28 3.99 22.46 -10.51
C LYS A 28 4.16 22.09 -11.99
N LYS A 29 5.06 22.76 -12.71
CA LYS A 29 5.37 22.46 -14.11
C LYS A 29 5.95 21.06 -14.28
N GLU A 30 6.86 20.65 -13.40
CA GLU A 30 7.43 19.30 -13.40
C GLU A 30 6.35 18.24 -13.12
N PHE A 31 5.48 18.50 -12.15
CA PHE A 31 4.34 17.64 -11.85
C PHE A 31 3.40 17.46 -13.06
N VAL A 32 3.02 18.55 -13.73
CA VAL A 32 2.16 18.51 -14.93
C VAL A 32 2.85 17.74 -16.06
N SER A 33 4.16 17.95 -16.25
CA SER A 33 4.94 17.20 -17.24
C SER A 33 4.96 15.70 -16.93
N PHE A 34 5.12 15.33 -15.66
CA PHE A 34 5.01 13.94 -15.20
C PHE A 34 3.62 13.36 -15.49
N PHE A 35 2.54 14.04 -15.07
CA PHE A 35 1.18 13.57 -15.34
C PHE A 35 0.91 13.38 -16.85
N THR A 36 1.39 14.32 -17.66
CA THR A 36 1.27 14.26 -19.12
C THR A 36 1.98 13.04 -19.71
N SER A 37 3.11 12.64 -19.11
CA SER A 37 3.89 11.47 -19.53
C SER A 37 3.25 10.11 -19.20
N ILE A 38 2.26 10.08 -18.30
CA ILE A 38 1.54 8.84 -17.96
C ILE A 38 0.76 8.38 -19.20
N LYS A 39 1.02 7.16 -19.65
CA LYS A 39 0.39 6.60 -20.85
C LYS A 39 -0.95 5.96 -20.52
N GLY A 40 -1.94 6.23 -21.37
CA GLY A 40 -3.27 5.63 -21.28
C GLY A 40 -4.22 6.38 -20.35
N THR A 41 -5.44 6.58 -20.85
CA THR A 41 -6.54 7.29 -20.17
C THR A 41 -6.88 6.63 -18.82
N GLU A 42 -6.84 5.30 -18.75
CA GLU A 42 -7.11 4.56 -17.51
C GLU A 42 -6.05 4.80 -16.45
N GLN A 43 -4.77 4.86 -16.82
CA GLN A 43 -3.68 5.11 -15.86
C GLN A 43 -3.70 6.54 -15.36
N LYS A 44 -3.99 7.52 -16.23
CA LYS A 44 -4.20 8.91 -15.81
C LYS A 44 -5.36 9.03 -14.83
N ASN A 45 -6.50 8.41 -15.15
CA ASN A 45 -7.66 8.39 -14.25
C ASN A 45 -7.35 7.70 -12.91
N LEU A 46 -6.64 6.57 -12.94
CA LEU A 46 -6.20 5.87 -11.73
C LEU A 46 -5.24 6.72 -10.89
N PHE A 47 -4.29 7.42 -11.52
CA PHE A 47 -3.39 8.33 -10.83
C PHE A 47 -4.16 9.45 -10.12
N LEU A 48 -5.05 10.13 -10.84
CA LEU A 48 -5.87 11.22 -10.28
C LEU A 48 -6.75 10.72 -9.12
N LYS A 49 -7.36 9.55 -9.26
CA LYS A 49 -8.12 8.89 -8.20
C LYS A 49 -7.24 8.61 -6.98
N THR A 50 -6.12 7.92 -7.15
CA THR A 50 -5.27 7.51 -6.03
C THR A 50 -4.67 8.71 -5.31
N ALA A 51 -4.16 9.71 -6.04
CA ALA A 51 -3.55 10.89 -5.45
C ALA A 51 -4.57 11.79 -4.73
N SER A 52 -5.79 11.93 -5.24
CA SER A 52 -6.86 12.66 -4.56
C SER A 52 -7.33 11.95 -3.29
N PHE A 53 -7.52 10.63 -3.32
CA PHE A 53 -7.84 9.87 -2.11
C PHE A 53 -6.71 9.96 -1.07
N TYR A 54 -5.44 9.93 -1.51
CA TYR A 54 -4.31 10.14 -0.62
C TYR A 54 -4.36 11.53 0.05
N LEU A 55 -4.70 12.59 -0.69
CA LEU A 55 -4.86 13.93 -0.12
C LEU A 55 -5.89 13.93 1.02
N PHE A 56 -7.11 13.47 0.73
CA PHE A 56 -8.22 13.62 1.66
C PHE A 56 -8.18 12.61 2.81
N LEU A 57 -7.83 11.35 2.54
CA LEU A 57 -7.83 10.30 3.56
C LEU A 57 -6.54 10.25 4.38
N VAL A 58 -5.41 10.74 3.85
CA VAL A 58 -4.11 10.57 4.53
C VAL A 58 -3.47 11.91 4.90
N LYS A 59 -3.31 12.82 3.94
CA LYS A 59 -2.70 14.14 4.23
C LYS A 59 -3.59 14.99 5.12
N GLN A 60 -4.90 14.98 4.89
CA GLN A 60 -5.88 15.81 5.60
C GLN A 60 -6.76 15.01 6.58
N GLY A 61 -6.71 13.67 6.52
CA GLY A 61 -7.53 12.79 7.36
C GLY A 61 -6.93 12.59 8.75
N ASP A 62 -7.17 13.54 9.65
CA ASP A 62 -6.82 13.44 11.07
C ASP A 62 -8.07 13.19 11.92
N TRP A 63 -7.95 12.34 12.95
CA TRP A 63 -9.02 12.13 13.93
C TRP A 63 -8.91 13.16 15.03
N PHE A 64 -9.81 14.13 15.00
CA PHE A 64 -9.92 15.16 16.02
C PHE A 64 -10.97 14.81 17.07
N VAL A 65 -10.66 15.12 18.32
CA VAL A 65 -11.61 15.05 19.44
C VAL A 65 -11.72 16.41 20.09
N ASP A 66 -12.96 16.85 20.26
CA ASP A 66 -13.30 18.13 20.88
C ASP A 66 -13.78 17.89 22.32
N ILE A 67 -12.85 17.44 23.16
CA ILE A 67 -13.07 17.24 24.60
C ILE A 67 -12.12 18.18 25.35
N PRO A 68 -12.64 19.06 26.24
CA PRO A 68 -11.81 19.91 27.08
C PRO A 68 -10.75 19.10 27.84
N ASN A 69 -9.50 19.60 27.86
CA ASN A 69 -8.34 18.95 28.48
C ASN A 69 -7.89 17.61 27.86
N SER A 70 -8.39 17.25 26.67
CA SER A 70 -7.86 16.13 25.88
C SER A 70 -6.87 16.60 24.81
N ASN A 71 -5.99 15.70 24.37
CA ASN A 71 -5.22 15.94 23.15
C ASN A 71 -6.18 16.03 21.96
N ARG A 72 -6.11 17.14 21.23
CA ARG A 72 -7.01 17.42 20.11
C ARG A 72 -6.94 16.38 18.99
N LYS A 73 -5.78 15.72 18.83
CA LYS A 73 -5.55 14.61 17.89
C LYS A 73 -5.31 13.32 18.66
N ILE A 74 -6.02 12.26 18.30
CA ILE A 74 -5.73 10.92 18.83
C ILE A 74 -4.72 10.25 17.88
N ASP A 75 -3.44 10.29 18.25
CA ASP A 75 -2.35 9.84 17.38
C ASP A 75 -2.48 8.38 16.96
N TYR A 76 -2.71 7.45 17.89
CA TYR A 76 -2.79 6.03 17.55
C TYR A 76 -3.96 5.67 16.62
N LEU A 77 -5.12 6.34 16.77
CA LEU A 77 -6.28 6.16 15.87
C LEU A 77 -5.99 6.78 14.51
N THR A 78 -5.43 7.99 14.51
CA THR A 78 -5.08 8.70 13.29
C THR A 78 -4.05 7.91 12.47
N ASP A 79 -2.99 7.45 13.11
CA ASP A 79 -1.90 6.75 12.46
C ASP A 79 -2.36 5.36 11.96
N THR A 80 -3.19 4.66 12.73
CA THR A 80 -3.83 3.42 12.28
C THR A 80 -4.72 3.67 11.05
N TYR A 81 -5.58 4.68 11.10
CA TYR A 81 -6.45 5.03 9.98
C TYR A 81 -5.66 5.36 8.71
N LYS A 82 -4.66 6.24 8.82
CA LYS A 82 -3.77 6.62 7.72
C LYS A 82 -3.02 5.42 7.17
N TYR A 83 -2.53 4.54 8.03
CA TYR A 83 -1.86 3.32 7.63
C TYR A 83 -2.76 2.41 6.78
N ILE A 84 -3.99 2.20 7.24
CA ILE A 84 -4.96 1.38 6.54
C ILE A 84 -5.35 2.02 5.20
N ALA A 85 -5.55 3.34 5.18
CA ALA A 85 -5.81 4.07 3.95
C ALA A 85 -4.65 3.94 2.95
N ILE A 86 -3.40 4.16 3.36
CA ILE A 86 -2.21 3.93 2.50
C ILE A 86 -2.20 2.50 1.98
N SER A 87 -2.46 1.52 2.86
CA SER A 87 -2.43 0.12 2.47
C SER A 87 -3.49 -0.22 1.43
N SER A 88 -4.71 0.28 1.59
CA SER A 88 -5.79 0.13 0.62
C SER A 88 -5.49 0.82 -0.70
N LEU A 89 -4.84 1.99 -0.68
CA LEU A 89 -4.43 2.69 -1.90
C LEU A 89 -3.39 1.88 -2.67
N ILE A 90 -2.38 1.32 -2.00
CA ILE A 90 -1.38 0.43 -2.62
C ILE A 90 -2.08 -0.77 -3.30
N GLU A 91 -3.00 -1.43 -2.60
CA GLU A 91 -3.74 -2.57 -3.15
C GLU A 91 -4.59 -2.19 -4.37
N SER A 92 -5.15 -0.98 -4.38
CA SER A 92 -6.00 -0.49 -5.46
C SER A 92 -5.25 -0.14 -6.76
N LEU A 93 -3.92 0.01 -6.72
CA LEU A 93 -3.13 0.36 -7.89
C LEU A 93 -3.12 -0.73 -8.96
N ARG A 94 -3.29 -1.99 -8.57
CA ARG A 94 -3.30 -3.11 -9.52
C ARG A 94 -4.71 -3.31 -10.06
N ASN A 95 -4.93 -2.99 -11.33
CA ASN A 95 -6.19 -3.24 -12.04
C ASN A 95 -6.36 -4.73 -12.43
N GLN A 96 -6.12 -5.64 -11.49
CA GLN A 96 -6.40 -7.06 -11.69
C GLN A 96 -7.86 -7.33 -11.32
N LYS A 97 -8.61 -7.93 -12.25
CA LYS A 97 -9.92 -8.48 -11.92
C LYS A 97 -9.73 -9.51 -10.81
N TYR A 98 -10.44 -9.30 -9.70
CA TYR A 98 -10.49 -10.26 -8.61
C TYR A 98 -10.84 -11.65 -9.18
N ARG A 99 -10.07 -12.65 -8.76
CA ARG A 99 -10.32 -14.05 -9.06
C ARG A 99 -10.24 -14.79 -7.74
N ASP A 100 -11.33 -15.45 -7.36
CA ASP A 100 -11.32 -16.33 -6.19
C ASP A 100 -10.51 -17.61 -6.47
N PHE A 101 -10.17 -18.33 -5.40
CA PHE A 101 -9.33 -19.53 -5.51
C PHE A 101 -9.99 -20.63 -6.35
N TYR A 102 -11.30 -20.80 -6.28
CA TYR A 102 -12.02 -21.82 -7.04
C TYR A 102 -12.01 -21.50 -8.54
N SER A 103 -12.31 -20.26 -8.91
CA SER A 103 -12.20 -19.74 -10.27
C SER A 103 -10.78 -19.87 -10.83
N PHE A 104 -9.76 -19.66 -9.98
CA PHE A 104 -8.36 -19.91 -10.33
C PHE A 104 -8.11 -21.39 -10.67
N LEU A 105 -8.54 -22.33 -9.82
CA LEU A 105 -8.36 -23.75 -10.08
C LEU A 105 -9.09 -24.20 -11.36
N ILE A 106 -10.34 -23.74 -11.58
CA ILE A 106 -11.10 -24.03 -12.79
C ILE A 106 -10.41 -23.52 -14.06
N SER A 107 -9.81 -22.34 -14.00
CA SER A 107 -9.11 -21.79 -15.17
C SER A 107 -7.91 -22.63 -15.62
N ARG A 108 -7.43 -23.54 -14.74
CA ARG A 108 -6.35 -24.50 -15.00
C ARG A 108 -6.85 -25.93 -15.19
N LYS A 109 -8.11 -26.11 -15.59
CA LYS A 109 -8.82 -27.39 -15.77
C LYS A 109 -8.04 -28.49 -16.50
N SER A 110 -7.07 -28.16 -17.36
CA SER A 110 -6.19 -29.15 -18.01
C SER A 110 -5.15 -29.80 -17.08
N ASN A 111 -4.80 -29.15 -15.96
CA ASN A 111 -3.72 -29.55 -15.06
C ASN A 111 -4.18 -29.98 -13.66
N ILE A 112 -5.50 -29.96 -13.38
CA ILE A 112 -6.05 -30.24 -12.05
C ILE A 112 -7.19 -31.25 -12.17
N LYS A 113 -7.02 -32.43 -11.57
CA LYS A 113 -8.09 -33.43 -11.44
C LYS A 113 -8.91 -33.16 -10.18
N PHE A 114 -10.21 -32.92 -10.35
CA PHE A 114 -11.14 -32.79 -9.23
C PHE A 114 -11.80 -34.13 -8.90
N PRO A 115 -12.09 -34.42 -7.62
CA PRO A 115 -11.71 -33.64 -6.43
C PRO A 115 -10.21 -33.76 -6.13
N ILE A 116 -9.61 -32.68 -5.61
CA ILE A 116 -8.22 -32.71 -5.11
C ILE A 116 -8.22 -33.52 -3.82
N LYS A 117 -7.77 -34.77 -3.89
CA LYS A 117 -7.83 -35.71 -2.75
C LYS A 117 -6.74 -35.46 -1.70
N ASN A 118 -5.64 -34.83 -2.09
CA ASN A 118 -4.48 -34.61 -1.23
C ASN A 118 -4.44 -33.17 -0.70
N ARG A 119 -4.42 -33.03 0.64
CA ARG A 119 -4.29 -31.72 1.31
C ARG A 119 -3.02 -30.97 0.90
N ASN A 120 -1.89 -31.65 0.76
CA ASN A 120 -0.63 -31.02 0.37
C ASN A 120 -0.67 -30.48 -1.07
N GLU A 121 -1.38 -31.18 -1.95
CA GLU A 121 -1.62 -30.73 -3.32
C GLU A 121 -2.52 -29.48 -3.34
N LEU A 122 -3.61 -29.49 -2.56
CA LEU A 122 -4.47 -28.32 -2.39
C LEU A 122 -3.70 -27.12 -1.85
N GLU A 123 -2.83 -27.34 -0.87
CA GLU A 123 -1.99 -26.30 -0.29
C GLU A 123 -0.97 -25.75 -1.29
N CYS A 124 -0.38 -26.60 -2.14
CA CYS A 124 0.51 -26.18 -3.22
C CYS A 124 -0.22 -25.27 -4.22
N TRP A 125 -1.44 -25.64 -4.63
CA TRP A 125 -2.26 -24.78 -5.50
C TRP A 125 -2.66 -23.47 -4.83
N TYR A 126 -2.97 -23.51 -3.53
CA TYR A 126 -3.31 -22.33 -2.76
C TYR A 126 -2.12 -21.36 -2.62
N ARG A 127 -0.90 -21.88 -2.46
CA ARG A 127 0.32 -21.04 -2.48
C ARG A 127 0.52 -20.38 -3.83
N LYS A 128 0.42 -21.13 -4.94
CA LYS A 128 0.48 -20.56 -6.31
C LYS A 128 -0.57 -19.48 -6.54
N TYR A 129 -1.79 -19.72 -6.07
CA TYR A 129 -2.86 -18.71 -6.11
C TYR A 129 -2.47 -17.43 -5.36
N LYS A 130 -1.93 -17.55 -4.13
CA LYS A 130 -1.47 -16.40 -3.35
C LYS A 130 -0.26 -15.69 -3.98
N GLU A 131 0.59 -16.41 -4.68
CA GLU A 131 1.72 -15.83 -5.44
C GLU A 131 1.25 -15.01 -6.65
N GLU A 132 0.17 -15.42 -7.30
CA GLU A 132 -0.33 -14.72 -8.49
C GLU A 132 -1.33 -13.59 -8.16
N PHE A 133 -2.24 -13.86 -7.23
CA PHE A 133 -3.41 -13.03 -6.94
C PHE A 133 -3.46 -12.51 -5.50
N GLY A 134 -2.52 -12.88 -4.63
CA GLY A 134 -2.52 -12.41 -3.25
C GLY A 134 -2.18 -10.93 -3.14
N SER A 135 -2.97 -10.17 -2.36
CA SER A 135 -2.74 -8.74 -2.11
C SER A 135 -1.37 -8.43 -1.50
N ILE A 136 -0.77 -9.39 -0.79
CA ILE A 136 0.60 -9.28 -0.27
C ILE A 136 1.64 -9.04 -1.38
N GLN A 137 1.42 -9.61 -2.57
CA GLN A 137 2.32 -9.44 -3.72
C GLN A 137 2.20 -8.04 -4.31
N GLN A 138 1.02 -7.41 -4.19
CA GLN A 138 0.84 -6.02 -4.59
C GLN A 138 1.61 -5.09 -3.65
N PHE A 139 1.55 -5.38 -2.34
CA PHE A 139 2.33 -4.67 -1.33
C PHE A 139 3.84 -4.80 -1.59
N ILE A 140 4.33 -6.02 -1.79
CA ILE A 140 5.74 -6.29 -2.13
C ILE A 140 6.13 -5.58 -3.42
N GLY A 141 5.31 -5.71 -4.47
CA GLY A 141 5.57 -5.09 -5.77
C GLY A 141 5.65 -3.57 -5.68
N PHE A 142 4.79 -2.93 -4.89
CA PHE A 142 4.82 -1.49 -4.66
C PHE A 142 6.13 -1.02 -4.05
N PHE A 143 6.57 -1.63 -2.94
CA PHE A 143 7.81 -1.24 -2.26
C PHE A 143 9.07 -1.55 -3.08
N LYS A 144 9.01 -2.51 -4.02
CA LYS A 144 10.08 -2.74 -4.99
C LYS A 144 10.26 -1.62 -6.01
N PHE A 145 9.26 -0.76 -6.23
CA PHE A 145 9.39 0.41 -7.10
C PHE A 145 10.15 1.57 -6.46
N LEU A 146 10.33 1.55 -5.14
CA LEU A 146 11.13 2.56 -4.45
C LEU A 146 12.57 2.59 -4.95
N SER A 147 13.22 3.74 -4.86
CA SER A 147 14.65 3.85 -5.11
C SER A 147 15.46 2.93 -4.18
N SER A 148 16.64 2.48 -4.62
CA SER A 148 17.51 1.65 -3.78
C SER A 148 17.86 2.31 -2.44
N SER A 149 17.97 3.64 -2.41
CA SER A 149 18.14 4.43 -1.17
C SER A 149 16.93 4.36 -0.26
N ALA A 150 15.72 4.51 -0.80
CA ALA A 150 14.50 4.44 -0.01
C ALA A 150 14.24 3.03 0.50
N GLN A 151 14.48 1.99 -0.32
CA GLN A 151 14.40 0.59 0.12
C GLN A 151 15.36 0.31 1.28
N LYS A 152 16.63 0.75 1.18
CA LYS A 152 17.60 0.62 2.27
C LYS A 152 17.15 1.34 3.54
N THR A 153 16.63 2.56 3.40
CA THR A 153 16.13 3.35 4.54
C THR A 153 14.97 2.64 5.23
N LEU A 154 14.02 2.14 4.44
CA LEU A 154 12.86 1.40 4.94
C LEU A 154 13.31 0.14 5.71
N ILE A 155 14.23 -0.63 5.12
CA ILE A 155 14.85 -1.82 5.73
C ILE A 155 15.52 -1.49 7.06
N GLN A 156 16.27 -0.40 7.15
CA GLN A 156 16.96 0.00 8.39
C GLN A 156 16.02 0.44 9.51
N ARG A 157 14.78 0.84 9.18
CA ARG A 157 13.80 1.30 10.17
C ARG A 157 12.90 0.20 10.72
N LEU A 158 13.01 -1.03 10.23
CA LEU A 158 12.29 -2.17 10.76
C LEU A 158 13.22 -3.37 10.89
N GLU A 159 13.41 -3.81 12.13
CA GLU A 159 14.17 -5.00 12.45
C GLU A 159 13.23 -6.06 13.03
N ILE A 160 13.31 -7.28 12.48
CA ILE A 160 12.52 -8.42 12.92
C ILE A 160 13.51 -9.52 13.25
N GLU A 161 13.46 -10.00 14.49
CA GLU A 161 14.32 -11.06 14.97
C GLU A 161 14.24 -12.31 14.07
N HIS A 162 15.41 -12.91 13.80
CA HIS A 162 15.57 -14.08 12.95
C HIS A 162 14.92 -13.95 11.55
N THR A 163 14.96 -12.77 10.95
CA THR A 163 14.42 -12.51 9.62
C THR A 163 15.39 -11.67 8.81
N ASP A 164 15.69 -12.10 7.59
CA ASP A 164 16.61 -11.35 6.72
C ASP A 164 16.03 -9.97 6.38
N PRO A 165 16.83 -8.90 6.44
CA PRO A 165 16.40 -7.53 6.24
C PRO A 165 16.22 -7.21 4.74
N THR A 166 15.23 -7.83 4.11
CA THR A 166 14.89 -7.63 2.69
C THR A 166 13.61 -6.82 2.53
N ILE A 167 13.46 -6.15 1.38
CA ILE A 167 12.25 -5.36 1.08
C ILE A 167 11.01 -6.26 1.03
N GLU A 168 11.16 -7.51 0.59
CA GLU A 168 10.11 -8.51 0.58
C GLU A 168 9.65 -8.87 2.00
N ASN A 169 10.57 -9.21 2.89
CA ASN A 169 10.23 -9.60 4.26
C ASN A 169 9.59 -8.45 5.03
N LEU A 170 10.10 -7.23 4.84
CA LEU A 170 9.53 -6.03 5.42
C LEU A 170 8.13 -5.76 4.89
N SER A 171 7.93 -5.83 3.56
CA SER A 171 6.62 -5.61 2.95
C SER A 171 5.60 -6.64 3.43
N ARG A 172 6.02 -7.90 3.63
CA ARG A 172 5.18 -8.94 4.23
C ARG A 172 4.78 -8.57 5.66
N TYR A 173 5.71 -8.09 6.48
CA TYR A 173 5.40 -7.66 7.84
C TYR A 173 4.41 -6.48 7.88
N LEU A 174 4.62 -5.46 7.04
CA LEU A 174 3.67 -4.35 6.92
C LEU A 174 2.28 -4.88 6.49
N TYR A 175 2.22 -5.74 5.48
CA TYR A 175 0.96 -6.36 5.09
C TYR A 175 0.31 -7.17 6.24
N GLU A 176 1.11 -7.85 7.07
CA GLU A 176 0.59 -8.53 8.27
C GLU A 176 -0.01 -7.54 9.28
N LEU A 177 0.59 -6.36 9.51
CA LEU A 177 -0.02 -5.33 10.36
C LEU A 177 -1.41 -4.92 9.85
N ARG A 178 -1.53 -4.68 8.54
CA ARG A 178 -2.81 -4.41 7.88
C ARG A 178 -3.79 -5.57 8.08
N SER A 179 -3.33 -6.81 7.89
CA SER A 179 -4.17 -8.01 8.05
C SER A 179 -4.69 -8.18 9.48
N MET A 180 -3.88 -7.88 10.50
CA MET A 180 -4.32 -7.95 11.89
C MET A 180 -5.39 -6.93 12.22
N PHE A 181 -5.25 -5.69 11.74
CA PHE A 181 -6.32 -4.70 11.90
C PHE A 181 -7.63 -5.18 11.26
N ILE A 182 -7.59 -5.68 10.02
CA ILE A 182 -8.80 -6.11 9.31
C ILE A 182 -9.49 -7.31 9.97
N HIS A 183 -8.74 -8.25 10.54
CA HIS A 183 -9.31 -9.47 11.12
C HIS A 183 -9.54 -9.40 12.62
N LYS A 184 -8.87 -8.50 13.34
CA LYS A 184 -8.87 -8.45 14.81
C LYS A 184 -9.09 -7.04 15.37
N ALA A 185 -9.24 -6.02 14.52
CA ALA A 185 -9.28 -4.61 14.92
C ALA A 185 -8.05 -4.17 15.75
N GLU A 186 -6.91 -4.83 15.55
CA GLU A 186 -5.67 -4.51 16.27
C GLU A 186 -5.08 -3.19 15.78
N LEU A 187 -4.98 -2.21 16.68
CA LEU A 187 -4.46 -0.87 16.39
C LEU A 187 -2.95 -0.91 16.15
N ILE A 188 -2.47 -0.01 15.29
CA ILE A 188 -1.07 0.02 14.84
C ILE A 188 -0.30 1.02 15.67
N LEU A 189 0.18 0.55 16.83
CA LEU A 189 0.92 1.38 17.80
C LEU A 189 2.39 1.56 17.42
N ASN A 190 2.92 0.64 16.60
CA ASN A 190 4.34 0.59 16.24
C ASN A 190 4.80 1.72 15.31
N MET A 191 3.88 2.58 14.86
CA MET A 191 4.15 3.69 13.93
C MET A 191 4.09 5.09 14.54
N SER A 192 4.17 5.18 15.86
CA SER A 192 4.13 6.42 16.64
C SER A 192 5.34 7.34 16.46
N GLY A 193 6.34 6.94 15.66
CA GLY A 193 7.55 7.73 15.39
C GLY A 193 8.62 7.69 16.49
N ILE A 194 8.36 6.98 17.58
CA ILE A 194 9.39 6.55 18.54
C ILE A 194 9.84 5.13 18.22
N THR A 195 11.03 4.75 18.71
CA THR A 195 11.46 3.35 18.61
C THR A 195 10.56 2.50 19.48
N THR A 196 9.82 1.58 18.86
CA THR A 196 8.95 0.63 19.56
C THR A 196 9.56 -0.76 19.52
N ILE A 197 9.48 -1.48 20.63
CA ILE A 197 9.86 -2.88 20.74
C ILE A 197 8.59 -3.65 21.08
N SER A 198 8.25 -4.63 20.25
CA SER A 198 7.06 -5.45 20.44
C SER A 198 7.37 -6.93 20.26
N GLY A 199 6.72 -7.77 21.05
CA GLY A 199 6.77 -9.22 20.90
C GLY A 199 5.62 -9.69 20.01
N LYS A 200 5.91 -10.32 18.88
CA LYS A 200 4.90 -10.82 17.94
C LYS A 200 5.24 -12.24 17.52
N ARG A 201 4.38 -13.21 17.86
CA ARG A 201 4.57 -14.65 17.56
C ARG A 201 5.97 -15.17 17.98
N ASN A 202 6.38 -14.86 19.21
CA ASN A 202 7.70 -15.18 19.77
C ASN A 202 8.90 -14.57 19.01
N LYS A 203 8.68 -13.50 18.24
CA LYS A 203 9.76 -12.70 17.66
C LYS A 203 9.74 -11.30 18.24
N ILE A 204 10.92 -10.75 18.50
CA ILE A 204 11.08 -9.34 18.81
C ILE A 204 11.04 -8.54 17.50
N VAL A 205 10.27 -7.46 17.50
CA VAL A 205 10.22 -6.49 16.41
C VAL A 205 10.59 -5.12 16.94
N ILE A 206 11.63 -4.53 16.36
CA ILE A 206 12.05 -3.16 16.63
C ILE A 206 11.60 -2.30 15.44
N CYS A 207 10.64 -1.41 15.67
CA CYS A 207 10.09 -0.54 14.65
C CYS A 207 10.43 0.92 14.96
N LYS A 208 11.12 1.56 14.02
CA LYS A 208 11.50 2.98 14.01
C LYS A 208 10.77 3.76 12.91
N LEU A 209 9.80 3.12 12.25
CA LEU A 209 8.97 3.75 11.23
C LEU A 209 7.92 4.62 11.92
N SER A 210 7.77 5.86 11.46
CA SER A 210 6.61 6.69 11.73
C SER A 210 5.59 6.58 10.60
N ILE A 211 4.34 6.99 10.85
CA ILE A 211 3.37 7.16 9.77
C ILE A 211 3.84 8.17 8.72
N THR A 212 4.60 9.20 9.13
CA THR A 212 5.16 10.22 8.22
C THR A 212 6.21 9.61 7.29
N ASP A 213 7.04 8.70 7.77
CA ASP A 213 7.98 7.97 6.92
C ASP A 213 7.24 7.14 5.87
N LEU A 214 6.18 6.44 6.29
CA LEU A 214 5.37 5.65 5.38
C LEU A 214 4.67 6.52 4.32
N MET A 215 4.18 7.70 4.70
CA MET A 215 3.65 8.69 3.76
C MET A 215 4.70 9.09 2.71
N ASN A 216 5.94 9.37 3.14
CA ASN A 216 7.02 9.72 2.22
C ASN A 216 7.35 8.55 1.27
N PHE A 217 7.46 7.33 1.78
CA PHE A 217 7.66 6.14 0.95
C PHE A 217 6.50 5.91 -0.01
N PHE A 218 5.26 6.12 0.44
CA PHE A 218 4.09 5.99 -0.42
C PHE A 218 4.11 7.01 -1.57
N GLU A 219 4.44 8.27 -1.30
CA GLU A 219 4.52 9.30 -2.34
C GLU A 219 5.60 9.00 -3.38
N GLU A 220 6.80 8.64 -2.94
CA GLU A 220 7.89 8.21 -3.84
C GLU A 220 7.45 6.99 -4.66
N GLY A 221 6.89 5.98 -3.99
CA GLY A 221 6.43 4.73 -4.61
C GLY A 221 5.31 4.96 -5.63
N LEU A 222 4.38 5.89 -5.35
CA LEU A 222 3.30 6.23 -6.27
C LEU A 222 3.85 6.91 -7.54
N VAL A 223 4.77 7.86 -7.39
CA VAL A 223 5.42 8.50 -8.54
C VAL A 223 6.23 7.47 -9.34
N ALA A 224 7.01 6.62 -8.66
CA ALA A 224 7.80 5.57 -9.31
C ALA A 224 6.92 4.53 -10.03
N TYR A 225 5.80 4.13 -9.43
CA TYR A 225 4.83 3.23 -10.03
C TYR A 225 4.33 3.76 -11.38
N PHE A 226 3.88 5.01 -11.42
CA PHE A 226 3.34 5.59 -12.66
C PHE A 226 4.43 6.00 -13.68
N LYS A 227 5.68 6.24 -13.24
CA LYS A 227 6.83 6.38 -14.17
C LYS A 227 7.17 5.07 -14.86
N ASN A 228 7.13 3.96 -14.11
CA ASN A 228 7.56 2.63 -14.58
C ASN A 228 6.43 1.78 -15.14
N SER A 229 5.17 2.20 -14.99
CA SER A 229 4.00 1.55 -15.57
C SER A 229 4.04 1.67 -17.10
N LYS A 230 4.85 0.82 -17.73
CA LYS A 230 4.69 0.42 -19.12
C LYS A 230 3.53 -0.56 -19.15
N ILE A 231 2.31 -0.04 -19.26
CA ILE A 231 1.15 -0.81 -19.73
C ILE A 231 0.79 -0.25 -21.10
#